data_AF-A0A095ALV8-F1
#
_entry.id   AF-A0A095ALV8-F1
#
_cell.length_a   1.000
_cell.length_b   1.000
_cell.length_c   1.000
_cell.angle_alpha   90.00
_cell.angle_beta   90.00
_cell.angle_gamma   90.00
#
_symmetry.space_group_name_H-M   'P 1'
#
loop_
_entity.id
_entity.type
_entity.pdbx_description
1 polymer ?
#
loop_
_entity_poly.entity_id
_entity_poly.type
_entity_poly.pdbx_seq_one_letter_code
_entity_poly.pdbx_strand_id
1 'polypeptide(L)'
;MSYHKMFNQSLIYKILTVVAFCLNLLDVVSFVGVAFISNQENYPLHEHLFIVFLIASTAYMIVTLVVHWIIGITSCTPRFKYSFNLKSLFFGLDVCLILLLVHQFYNHRFTCKANAFSWFSASEYGIAIANMGFHLTAAYDFQDVALTTITFKPSTE
;
A
#
# COMPACT_ATOMS: atom_id res chain seq x y z
N MET A 1 32.01 -16.58 2.57
CA MET A 1 30.81 -16.27 1.72
C MET A 1 29.58 -15.88 2.56
N SER A 2 29.75 -15.11 3.65
CA SER A 2 28.68 -14.79 4.62
C SER A 2 28.44 -13.27 4.76
N TYR A 3 29.51 -12.47 4.84
CA TYR A 3 29.44 -11.00 4.96
C TYR A 3 28.74 -10.30 3.78
N HIS A 4 28.95 -10.79 2.55
CA HIS A 4 28.34 -10.18 1.36
C HIS A 4 26.82 -10.33 1.34
N LYS A 5 26.28 -11.44 1.90
CA LYS A 5 24.85 -11.71 1.98
C LYS A 5 24.20 -10.81 3.03
N MET A 6 24.84 -10.66 4.19
CA MET A 6 24.38 -9.80 5.29
C MET A 6 24.45 -8.30 4.94
N PHE A 7 25.54 -7.85 4.29
CA PHE A 7 25.69 -6.46 3.84
C PHE A 7 24.71 -6.12 2.72
N ASN A 8 24.57 -6.99 1.71
CA ASN A 8 23.61 -6.81 0.62
C ASN A 8 22.16 -6.81 1.15
N GLN A 9 21.84 -7.65 2.13
CA GLN A 9 20.54 -7.63 2.80
C GLN A 9 20.28 -6.32 3.53
N SER A 10 21.30 -5.73 4.18
CA SER A 10 21.18 -4.41 4.83
C SER A 10 21.00 -3.25 3.83
N LEU A 11 21.65 -3.31 2.66
CA LEU A 11 21.55 -2.30 1.62
C LEU A 11 20.21 -2.38 0.89
N ILE A 12 19.82 -3.58 0.47
CA ILE A 12 18.53 -3.85 -0.17
C ILE A 12 17.39 -3.43 0.75
N TYR A 13 17.47 -3.76 2.04
CA TYR A 13 16.47 -3.34 3.03
C TYR A 13 16.34 -1.81 3.09
N LYS A 14 17.46 -1.07 3.20
CA LYS A 14 17.43 0.41 3.22
C LYS A 14 16.80 1.00 1.96
N ILE A 15 17.17 0.47 0.79
CA ILE A 15 16.61 0.93 -0.50
C ILE A 15 15.10 0.66 -0.54
N LEU A 16 14.68 -0.56 -0.19
CA LEU A 16 13.26 -0.93 -0.13
C LEU A 16 12.47 -0.02 0.83
N THR A 17 13.03 0.34 1.99
CA THR A 17 12.37 1.25 2.94
C THR A 17 12.21 2.66 2.37
N VAL A 18 13.24 3.21 1.70
CA VAL A 18 13.13 4.53 1.05
C VAL A 18 12.09 4.49 -0.07
N VAL A 19 12.10 3.44 -0.89
CA VAL A 19 11.11 3.24 -1.96
C VAL A 19 9.70 3.12 -1.37
N ALA A 20 9.51 2.33 -0.31
CA ALA A 20 8.23 2.21 0.38
C ALA A 20 7.73 3.56 0.89
N PHE A 21 8.62 4.38 1.47
CA PHE A 21 8.27 5.71 1.93
C PHE A 21 7.80 6.63 0.78
N CYS A 22 8.55 6.66 -0.32
CA CYS A 22 8.17 7.46 -1.49
C CYS A 22 6.84 7.00 -2.10
N LEU A 23 6.63 5.68 -2.22
CA LEU A 23 5.38 5.11 -2.74
C LEU A 23 4.20 5.39 -1.82
N ASN A 24 4.39 5.31 -0.49
CA ASN A 24 3.36 5.66 0.48
C ASN A 24 2.96 7.14 0.37
N LEU A 25 3.93 8.04 0.20
CA LEU A 25 3.63 9.45 0.00
C LEU A 25 2.83 9.68 -1.29
N LEU A 26 3.23 9.03 -2.39
CA LEU A 26 2.50 9.09 -3.66
C LEU A 26 1.08 8.52 -3.55
N ASP A 27 0.92 7.36 -2.90
CA ASP A 27 -0.36 6.73 -2.62
C ASP A 27 -1.30 7.68 -1.87
N VAL A 28 -0.88 8.20 -0.72
CA VAL A 28 -1.71 9.09 0.09
C VAL A 28 -2.06 10.39 -0.64
N VAL A 29 -1.09 11.03 -1.32
CA VAL A 29 -1.33 12.29 -2.05
C VAL A 29 -2.30 12.06 -3.21
N SER A 30 -2.12 10.99 -3.99
CA SER A 30 -3.00 10.68 -5.12
C SER A 30 -4.40 10.25 -4.64
N PHE A 31 -4.49 9.47 -3.57
CA PHE A 31 -5.77 9.08 -2.96
C PHE A 31 -6.58 10.30 -2.49
N VAL A 32 -5.92 11.22 -1.79
CA VAL A 32 -6.53 12.50 -1.38
C VAL A 32 -6.94 13.30 -2.61
N GLY A 33 -6.11 13.35 -3.65
CA GLY A 33 -6.42 14.01 -4.91
C GLY A 33 -7.70 13.48 -5.57
N VAL A 34 -7.85 12.14 -5.65
CA VAL A 34 -9.05 11.48 -6.18
C VAL A 34 -10.29 11.79 -5.34
N ALA A 35 -10.14 11.90 -4.02
CA ALA A 35 -11.25 12.23 -3.13
C ALA A 35 -11.75 13.67 -3.28
N PHE A 36 -10.86 14.61 -3.63
CA PHE A 36 -11.21 16.03 -3.77
C PHE A 36 -11.64 16.42 -5.18
N ILE A 37 -11.00 15.88 -6.23
CA ILE A 37 -11.27 16.25 -7.61
C ILE A 37 -12.29 15.28 -8.18
N SER A 38 -13.53 15.72 -8.37
CA SER A 38 -14.57 14.85 -8.90
C SER A 38 -14.39 14.58 -10.40
N ASN A 39 -14.83 13.39 -10.85
CA ASN A 39 -14.88 13.05 -12.27
C ASN A 39 -15.79 13.99 -13.09
N GLN A 40 -16.76 14.66 -12.47
CA GLN A 40 -17.63 15.64 -13.12
C GLN A 40 -16.94 16.99 -13.34
N GLU A 41 -16.01 17.36 -12.45
CA GLU A 41 -15.29 18.63 -12.51
C GLU A 41 -14.14 18.57 -13.50
N ASN A 42 -13.32 17.52 -13.42
CA ASN A 42 -12.17 17.35 -14.31
C ASN A 42 -11.85 15.87 -14.51
N TYR A 43 -12.52 15.27 -15.49
CA TYR A 43 -12.35 13.86 -15.82
C TYR A 43 -10.89 13.46 -16.13
N PRO A 44 -10.14 14.17 -17.01
CA PRO A 44 -8.76 13.80 -17.30
C PRO A 44 -7.86 13.81 -16.05
N LEU A 45 -8.02 14.80 -15.18
CA LEU A 45 -7.22 14.90 -13.98
C LEU A 45 -7.58 13.81 -12.95
N HIS A 46 -8.88 13.55 -12.73
CA HIS A 46 -9.33 12.45 -11.88
C HIS A 46 -8.81 11.10 -12.38
N GLU A 47 -8.90 10.83 -13.69
CA GLU A 47 -8.39 9.60 -14.30
C GLU A 47 -6.88 9.42 -14.05
N HIS A 48 -6.08 10.48 -14.26
CA HIS A 48 -4.64 10.43 -14.00
C HIS A 48 -4.32 10.19 -12.52
N LEU A 49 -5.00 10.89 -11.61
CA LEU A 49 -4.80 10.70 -10.16
C LEU A 49 -5.19 9.29 -9.73
N PHE A 50 -6.27 8.75 -10.29
CA PHE A 50 -6.73 7.40 -10.01
C PHE A 50 -5.73 6.34 -10.48
N ILE A 51 -5.17 6.48 -11.69
CA ILE A 51 -4.14 5.56 -12.20
C ILE A 51 -2.86 5.64 -11.33
N VAL A 52 -2.43 6.84 -10.95
CA VAL A 52 -1.27 7.02 -10.07
C VAL A 52 -1.53 6.36 -8.71
N PHE A 53 -2.71 6.53 -8.15
CA PHE A 53 -3.14 5.88 -6.91
C PHE A 53 -3.05 4.35 -7.02
N LEU A 54 -3.64 3.75 -8.06
CA LEU A 54 -3.59 2.30 -8.29
C LEU A 54 -2.15 1.77 -8.36
N ILE A 55 -1.28 2.43 -9.13
CA ILE A 55 0.10 1.96 -9.30
C ILE A 55 0.90 2.16 -8.01
N ALA A 56 0.77 3.32 -7.37
CA ALA A 56 1.53 3.65 -6.16
C ALA A 56 1.13 2.76 -4.98
N SER A 57 -0.18 2.53 -4.76
CA SER A 57 -0.69 1.70 -3.67
C SER A 57 -0.30 0.23 -3.85
N THR A 58 -0.53 -0.36 -5.03
CA THR A 58 -0.14 -1.75 -5.29
C THR A 58 1.38 -1.93 -5.19
N ALA A 59 2.19 -1.00 -5.72
CA ALA A 59 3.64 -1.06 -5.58
C ALA A 59 4.09 -0.96 -4.12
N TYR A 60 3.48 -0.06 -3.33
CA TYR A 60 3.74 0.05 -1.90
C TYR A 60 3.42 -1.26 -1.15
N MET A 61 2.29 -1.89 -1.45
CA MET A 61 1.91 -3.18 -0.85
C MET A 61 2.94 -4.27 -1.17
N ILE A 62 3.39 -4.36 -2.43
CA ILE A 62 4.42 -5.33 -2.86
C ILE A 62 5.73 -5.10 -2.10
N VAL A 63 6.22 -3.85 -2.07
CA VAL A 63 7.48 -3.52 -1.38
C VAL A 63 7.37 -3.84 0.11
N THR A 64 6.24 -3.52 0.74
CA THR A 64 5.99 -3.81 2.15
C THR A 64 5.94 -5.31 2.44
N LEU A 65 5.34 -6.11 1.56
CA LEU A 65 5.33 -7.57 1.67
C LEU A 65 6.73 -8.17 1.47
N VAL A 66 7.52 -7.65 0.53
CA VAL A 66 8.92 -8.06 0.32
C VAL A 66 9.77 -7.74 1.56
N VAL A 67 9.61 -6.54 2.12
CA VAL A 67 10.29 -6.16 3.37
C VAL A 67 9.88 -7.09 4.51
N HIS A 68 8.60 -7.37 4.67
CA HIS A 68 8.11 -8.33 5.66
C HIS A 68 8.68 -9.74 5.43
N TRP A 69 8.78 -10.20 4.19
CA TRP A 69 9.36 -11.50 3.89
C TRP A 69 10.84 -11.57 4.27
N ILE A 70 11.62 -10.52 3.96
CA ILE A 70 13.04 -10.42 4.34
C ILE A 70 13.21 -10.43 5.87
N ILE A 71 12.37 -9.70 6.61
CA ILE A 71 12.40 -9.68 8.09
C ILE A 71 11.91 -11.01 8.66
N GLY A 72 10.89 -11.64 8.05
CA GLY A 72 10.29 -12.90 8.51
C GLY A 72 11.25 -14.08 8.48
N ILE A 73 12.26 -14.04 7.61
CA ILE A 73 13.38 -14.99 7.63
C ILE A 73 14.14 -14.93 8.98
N THR A 74 14.15 -13.78 9.64
CA THR A 74 14.87 -13.54 10.90
C THR A 74 13.97 -13.58 12.15
N SER A 75 12.67 -13.30 12.01
CA SER A 75 11.74 -13.13 13.12
C SER A 75 10.55 -14.09 13.02
N CYS A 76 10.53 -15.13 13.86
CA CYS A 76 9.54 -16.21 13.82
C CYS A 76 8.40 -16.07 14.85
N THR A 77 7.88 -14.86 15.06
CA THR A 77 6.80 -14.62 16.05
C THR A 77 5.41 -14.93 15.44
N PRO A 78 4.48 -15.59 16.17
CA PRO A 78 3.11 -15.85 15.67
C PRO A 78 2.37 -14.60 15.20
N ARG A 79 2.57 -13.47 15.87
CA ARG A 79 2.05 -12.15 15.52
C ARG A 79 2.52 -11.67 14.14
N PHE A 80 3.80 -11.88 13.85
CA PHE A 80 4.40 -11.51 12.58
C PHE A 80 3.75 -12.28 11.42
N LYS A 81 3.49 -13.59 11.62
CA LYS A 81 2.76 -14.42 10.66
C LYS A 81 1.32 -13.96 10.45
N TYR A 82 0.63 -13.56 11.53
CA TYR A 82 -0.73 -13.03 11.43
C TYR A 82 -0.78 -11.72 10.63
N SER A 83 0.11 -10.76 10.94
CA SER A 83 0.22 -9.50 10.20
C SER A 83 0.54 -9.73 8.72
N PHE A 84 1.49 -10.63 8.41
CA PHE A 84 1.85 -11.00 7.05
C PHE A 84 0.67 -11.62 6.27
N ASN A 85 -0.11 -12.49 6.91
CA ASN A 85 -1.29 -13.11 6.28
C ASN A 85 -2.38 -12.08 5.99
N LEU A 86 -2.63 -11.13 6.90
CA LEU A 86 -3.59 -10.04 6.65
C LEU A 86 -3.14 -9.11 5.53
N LYS A 87 -1.86 -8.71 5.51
CA LYS A 87 -1.30 -7.91 4.41
C LYS A 87 -1.43 -8.62 3.07
N SER A 88 -1.14 -9.92 3.03
CA SER A 88 -1.27 -10.74 1.83
C SER A 88 -2.74 -10.87 1.38
N LEU A 89 -3.68 -10.96 2.31
CA LEU A 89 -5.11 -10.97 2.02
C LEU A 89 -5.56 -9.65 1.37
N PHE A 90 -5.21 -8.50 1.96
CA PHE A 90 -5.57 -7.20 1.39
C PHE A 90 -4.92 -6.97 0.03
N PHE A 91 -3.66 -7.37 -0.15
CA PHE A 91 -3.00 -7.33 -1.47
C PHE A 91 -3.71 -8.21 -2.50
N GLY A 92 -4.10 -9.43 -2.13
CA GLY A 92 -4.86 -10.31 -3.02
C GLY A 92 -6.23 -9.73 -3.40
N LEU A 93 -6.92 -9.12 -2.44
CA LEU A 93 -8.20 -8.43 -2.68
C LEU A 93 -8.02 -7.24 -3.62
N ASP A 94 -7.00 -6.41 -3.39
CA ASP A 94 -6.65 -5.25 -4.22
C ASP A 94 -6.45 -5.65 -5.69
N VAL A 95 -5.60 -6.66 -5.94
CA VAL A 95 -5.34 -7.17 -7.29
C VAL A 95 -6.60 -7.72 -7.95
N CYS A 96 -7.42 -8.49 -7.22
CA CYS A 96 -8.69 -9.00 -7.74
C CYS A 96 -9.65 -7.88 -8.13
N LEU A 97 -9.74 -6.82 -7.32
CA LEU A 97 -10.60 -5.68 -7.59
C LEU A 97 -10.08 -4.83 -8.74
N ILE A 98 -8.76 -4.68 -8.90
CA ILE A 98 -8.15 -4.02 -10.07
C ILE A 98 -8.49 -4.78 -11.36
N LEU A 99 -8.39 -6.12 -11.37
CA LEU A 99 -8.78 -6.93 -12.52
C LEU A 99 -10.26 -6.77 -12.86
N LEU A 100 -11.12 -6.77 -11.85
CA LEU A 100 -12.56 -6.52 -12.03
C LEU A 100 -12.80 -5.11 -12.57
N LEU A 101 -12.10 -4.09 -12.04
CA LEU A 101 -12.20 -2.71 -12.49
C LEU A 101 -11.84 -2.56 -13.97
N VAL A 102 -10.72 -3.15 -14.40
CA VAL A 102 -10.31 -3.12 -15.82
C VAL A 102 -11.33 -3.82 -16.71
N HIS A 103 -11.87 -4.97 -16.28
CA HIS A 103 -12.91 -5.68 -17.01
C HIS A 103 -14.20 -4.84 -17.15
N GLN A 104 -14.64 -4.17 -16.08
CA GLN A 104 -15.83 -3.32 -16.12
C GLN A 104 -15.62 -2.03 -16.89
N PHE A 105 -14.40 -1.45 -16.83
CA PHE A 105 -14.03 -0.31 -17.65
C PHE A 105 -14.10 -0.64 -19.15
N TYR A 106 -13.59 -1.81 -19.55
CA TYR A 106 -13.71 -2.29 -20.92
C TYR A 106 -15.17 -2.48 -21.34
N ASN A 107 -15.98 -3.17 -20.53
CA ASN A 107 -17.40 -3.39 -20.82
C ASN A 107 -18.20 -2.09 -20.90
N HIS A 108 -17.85 -1.10 -20.08
CA HIS A 108 -18.48 0.22 -20.08
C HIS A 108 -18.13 1.00 -21.36
N ARG A 109 -16.85 1.01 -21.76
CA ARG A 109 -16.38 1.81 -22.90
C ARG A 109 -16.70 1.22 -24.26
N PHE A 110 -16.59 -0.11 -24.41
CA PHE A 110 -16.67 -0.76 -25.72
C PHE A 110 -17.94 -1.59 -25.93
N THR A 111 -18.52 -2.15 -24.87
CA THR A 111 -19.68 -3.05 -24.99
C THR A 111 -20.99 -2.42 -24.54
N CYS A 112 -20.95 -1.21 -23.95
CA CYS A 112 -22.12 -0.48 -23.45
C CYS A 112 -23.07 -1.34 -22.59
N LYS A 113 -22.52 -2.26 -21.78
CA LYS A 113 -23.33 -3.13 -20.92
C LYS A 113 -24.01 -2.31 -19.82
N ALA A 114 -25.29 -2.58 -19.59
CA ALA A 114 -26.03 -1.99 -18.47
C ALA A 114 -25.31 -2.28 -17.13
N ASN A 115 -25.31 -1.29 -16.23
CA ASN A 115 -24.67 -1.35 -14.91
C ASN A 115 -23.13 -1.48 -14.91
N ALA A 116 -22.46 -1.51 -16.06
CA ALA A 116 -20.99 -1.60 -16.10
C ALA A 116 -20.32 -0.45 -15.35
N PHE A 117 -20.89 0.77 -15.43
CA PHE A 117 -20.42 1.93 -14.68
C PHE A 117 -20.60 1.77 -13.16
N SER A 118 -21.75 1.25 -12.72
CA SER A 118 -22.01 1.03 -11.29
C SER A 118 -21.05 0.01 -10.69
N TRP A 119 -20.78 -1.09 -11.41
CA TRP A 119 -19.81 -2.09 -10.99
C TRP A 119 -18.37 -1.58 -11.04
N PHE A 120 -18.04 -0.73 -12.01
CA PHE A 120 -16.76 -0.03 -12.07
C PHE A 120 -16.57 0.82 -10.80
N SER A 121 -17.54 1.67 -10.47
CA SER A 121 -17.45 2.52 -9.27
C SER A 121 -17.43 1.70 -7.96
N ALA A 122 -18.19 0.61 -7.88
CA ALA A 122 -18.14 -0.29 -6.73
C ALA A 122 -16.73 -0.90 -6.53
N SER A 123 -16.04 -1.25 -7.61
CA SER A 123 -14.65 -1.73 -7.55
C SER A 123 -13.69 -0.63 -7.07
N GLU A 124 -13.86 0.62 -7.50
CA GLU A 124 -13.03 1.75 -7.03
C GLU A 124 -13.11 1.90 -5.50
N TYR A 125 -14.32 1.89 -4.94
CA TYR A 125 -14.51 1.93 -3.49
C TYR A 125 -13.94 0.70 -2.79
N GLY A 126 -14.09 -0.49 -3.38
CA GLY A 126 -13.50 -1.72 -2.87
C GLY A 126 -11.98 -1.62 -2.75
N ILE A 127 -11.32 -1.09 -3.78
CA ILE A 127 -9.86 -0.88 -3.82
C ILE A 127 -9.45 0.10 -2.73
N ALA A 128 -10.16 1.22 -2.58
CA ALA A 128 -9.91 2.18 -1.51
C ALA A 128 -10.00 1.54 -0.11
N ILE A 129 -11.01 0.71 0.13
CA ILE A 129 -11.18 -0.03 1.39
C ILE A 129 -10.04 -1.04 1.60
N ALA A 130 -9.65 -1.79 0.55
CA ALA A 130 -8.55 -2.73 0.63
C ALA A 130 -7.22 -2.01 0.96
N ASN A 131 -6.98 -0.84 0.35
CA ASN A 131 -5.81 -0.01 0.64
C ASN A 131 -5.81 0.50 2.09
N MET A 132 -6.92 1.07 2.57
CA MET A 132 -7.04 1.50 3.97
C MET A 132 -6.86 0.34 4.95
N GLY A 133 -7.44 -0.82 4.64
CA GLY A 133 -7.27 -2.05 5.41
C GLY A 133 -5.81 -2.50 5.46
N PHE A 134 -5.10 -2.44 4.33
CA PHE A 134 -3.67 -2.73 4.27
C PHE A 134 -2.88 -1.78 5.17
N HIS A 135 -3.11 -0.47 5.10
CA HIS A 135 -2.44 0.50 5.98
C HIS A 135 -2.75 0.28 7.46
N LEU A 136 -4.00 -0.08 7.80
CA LEU A 136 -4.39 -0.39 9.17
C LEU A 136 -3.62 -1.58 9.75
N THR A 137 -3.16 -2.52 8.91
CA THR A 137 -2.35 -3.65 9.40
C THR A 137 -1.05 -3.20 10.08
N ALA A 138 -0.53 -2.01 9.74
CA ALA A 138 0.64 -1.43 10.39
C ALA A 138 0.43 -1.24 11.90
N ALA A 139 -0.82 -1.04 12.36
CA ALA A 139 -1.12 -0.98 13.78
C ALA A 139 -0.64 -2.25 14.51
N TYR A 140 -0.81 -3.43 13.91
CA TYR A 140 -0.35 -4.70 14.48
C TYR A 140 1.17 -4.85 14.47
N ASP A 141 1.90 -4.10 13.65
CA ASP A 141 3.35 -4.16 13.58
C ASP A 141 4.01 -3.30 14.68
N PHE A 142 3.33 -2.25 15.15
CA PHE A 142 3.91 -1.24 16.06
C PHE A 142 3.38 -1.22 17.50
N GLN A 143 2.41 -2.06 17.91
CA GLN A 143 1.80 -1.93 19.25
C GLN A 143 2.79 -2.09 20.43
N ASP A 144 3.93 -2.76 20.22
CA ASP A 144 4.92 -3.01 21.28
C ASP A 144 6.11 -2.02 21.23
N VAL A 145 6.09 -1.05 20.31
CA VAL A 145 7.16 -0.05 20.15
C VAL A 145 6.82 1.17 21.02
N ALA A 146 7.42 1.25 22.20
CA ALA A 146 7.38 2.46 23.02
C ALA A 146 8.38 3.48 22.46
N LEU A 147 7.88 4.62 21.97
CA LEU A 147 8.71 5.78 21.61
C LEU A 147 9.30 6.37 22.91
N THR A 148 10.49 5.93 23.28
CA THR A 148 11.22 6.55 24.40
C THR A 148 11.92 7.78 23.86
N THR A 149 11.41 8.96 24.21
CA THR A 149 12.14 10.21 23.97
C THR A 149 13.40 10.20 24.85
N ILE A 150 14.57 10.09 24.22
CA ILE A 150 15.86 10.39 24.87
C ILE A 150 15.87 11.87 25.22
N THR A 151 15.31 12.22 26.39
CA THR A 151 15.49 13.53 26.98
C THR A 151 16.94 13.61 27.45
N PHE A 152 17.76 14.33 26.69
CA PHE A 152 19.08 14.76 27.17
C PHE A 152 18.87 15.64 28.39
N LYS A 153 19.13 15.11 29.59
CA LYS A 153 19.20 15.92 30.81
C LYS A 153 20.48 16.75 30.72
N PRO A 154 20.42 18.08 30.61
CA PRO A 154 21.64 18.89 30.64
C PRO A 154 22.27 18.76 32.03
N SER A 155 23.58 18.54 32.08
CA SER A 155 24.36 18.51 33.32
C SER A 155 24.28 19.88 33.97
N THR A 156 23.58 19.96 35.11
CA THR A 156 23.63 21.13 36.00
C THR A 156 25.00 21.14 36.67
N GLU A 157 25.80 22.15 36.32
CA GLU A 157 26.98 22.59 37.09
C GLU A 157 26.61 23.06 38.49
#